data_AF-A0A7C6E9L9-F1
#
_entry.id   AF-A0A7C6E9L9-F1
#
_cell.length_a   1.000
_cell.length_b   1.000
_cell.length_c   1.000
_cell.angle_alpha   90.00
_cell.angle_beta   90.00
_cell.angle_gamma   90.00
#
_symmetry.space_group_name_H-M   'P 1'
#
loop_
_entity.id
_entity.type
_entity.pdbx_description
1 polymer ?
#
loop_
_entity_poly.entity_id
_entity_poly.type
_entity_poly.pdbx_seq_one_letter_code
_entity_poly.pdbx_strand_id
1 'polypeptide(L)'
;MKATFPYFGYDTLALKTFVEKLGATVVLPPPTTKKTLETGVKLSPELVCLPFKITLGNFIEAVEKGADTLFMAAGARKCRFGYYHYLQERILANLALNFRLYAISQYTPYQFVFEKIPTIFSVSPTKVIYALSILFAKSALVETFLNKLRWLRAVDFNEAEKFEKDGIRLIEAANNISAIRRASAQMKRYTLPNSKKPEITIGLVGEIFFMIEPFANQEIEKELGR
;
A
#
# COMPACT_ATOMS: atom_id res chain seq x y z
N MET A 1 12.62 -12.55 -9.84
CA MET A 1 11.77 -12.78 -8.65
C MET A 1 10.37 -12.24 -8.91
N LYS A 2 9.34 -12.93 -8.40
CA LYS A 2 7.94 -12.48 -8.41
C LYS A 2 7.59 -11.98 -7.01
N ALA A 3 7.77 -10.68 -6.82
CA ALA A 3 7.64 -10.00 -5.55
C ALA A 3 6.18 -9.66 -5.21
N THR A 4 5.82 -9.73 -3.94
CA THR A 4 4.53 -9.27 -3.43
C THR A 4 4.68 -8.63 -2.05
N PHE A 5 3.66 -7.87 -1.66
CA PHE A 5 3.50 -7.24 -0.36
C PHE A 5 1.99 -7.05 -0.12
N PRO A 6 1.55 -6.87 1.14
CA PRO A 6 0.13 -6.67 1.42
C PRO A 6 -0.41 -5.38 0.79
N TYR A 7 -1.73 -5.29 0.67
CA TYR A 7 -2.37 -4.06 0.23
C TYR A 7 -2.23 -2.98 1.34
N PHE A 8 -1.79 -1.79 0.94
CA PHE A 8 -1.63 -0.62 1.80
C PHE A 8 -2.39 0.56 1.18
N GLY A 9 -3.68 0.34 0.88
CA GLY A 9 -4.51 1.32 0.19
C GLY A 9 -3.87 1.85 -1.10
N TYR A 10 -3.92 3.16 -1.29
CA TYR A 10 -3.42 3.84 -2.49
C TYR A 10 -1.88 3.84 -2.61
N ASP A 11 -1.14 3.76 -1.49
CA ASP A 11 0.33 3.69 -1.51
C ASP A 11 0.86 2.36 -2.07
N THR A 12 0.00 1.33 -2.18
CA THR A 12 0.31 0.09 -2.92
C THR A 12 0.85 0.39 -4.32
N LEU A 13 0.35 1.43 -4.99
CA LEU A 13 0.82 1.84 -6.32
C LEU A 13 2.23 2.43 -6.30
N ALA A 14 2.58 3.16 -5.24
CA ALA A 14 3.93 3.71 -5.07
C ALA A 14 4.94 2.60 -4.76
N LEU A 15 4.57 1.67 -3.86
CA LEU A 15 5.37 0.49 -3.53
C LEU A 15 5.56 -0.44 -4.74
N LYS A 16 4.51 -0.65 -5.54
CA LYS A 16 4.58 -1.45 -6.78
C LYS A 16 5.65 -0.89 -7.71
N THR A 17 5.56 0.41 -8.02
CA THR A 17 6.55 1.06 -8.89
C THR A 17 7.95 1.01 -8.29
N PHE A 18 8.12 1.18 -6.99
CA PHE A 18 9.42 1.05 -6.34
C PHE A 18 10.06 -0.32 -6.58
N VAL A 19 9.31 -1.40 -6.29
CA VAL A 19 9.77 -2.78 -6.45
C VAL A 19 10.04 -3.12 -7.93
N GLU A 20 9.19 -2.64 -8.84
CA GLU A 20 9.41 -2.78 -10.29
C GLU A 20 10.67 -2.03 -10.76
N LYS A 21 10.96 -0.84 -10.22
CA LYS A 21 12.21 -0.10 -10.53
C LYS A 21 13.45 -0.82 -10.04
N LEU A 22 13.35 -1.66 -9.01
CA LEU A 22 14.43 -2.54 -8.59
C LEU A 22 14.62 -3.74 -9.54
N GLY A 23 13.65 -4.02 -10.42
CA GLY A 23 13.73 -5.07 -11.44
C GLY A 23 12.98 -6.36 -11.11
N ALA A 24 12.13 -6.34 -10.08
CA ALA A 24 11.25 -7.46 -9.78
C ALA A 24 9.92 -7.34 -10.55
N THR A 25 9.31 -8.49 -10.86
CA THR A 25 7.92 -8.53 -11.32
C THR A 25 7.02 -8.50 -10.09
N VAL A 26 6.10 -7.54 -10.00
CA VAL A 26 5.20 -7.44 -8.84
C VAL A 26 3.90 -8.19 -9.11
N VAL A 27 3.58 -9.14 -8.21
CA VAL A 27 2.32 -9.89 -8.17
C VAL A 27 1.51 -9.36 -7.00
N LEU A 28 0.62 -8.40 -7.26
CA LEU A 28 -0.22 -7.84 -6.21
C LEU A 28 -1.34 -8.83 -5.81
N PRO A 29 -1.68 -8.90 -4.51
CA PRO A 29 -2.92 -9.52 -4.09
C PRO A 29 -4.12 -8.80 -4.75
N PRO A 30 -5.27 -9.47 -4.90
CA PRO A 30 -6.49 -8.75 -5.29
C PRO A 30 -6.82 -7.66 -4.25
N PRO A 31 -7.69 -6.68 -4.60
CA PRO A 31 -8.25 -5.76 -3.61
C PRO A 31 -8.79 -6.54 -2.42
N THR A 32 -8.58 -6.05 -1.20
CA THR A 32 -8.98 -6.74 0.01
C THR A 32 -10.50 -6.95 0.03
N THR A 33 -10.92 -8.19 0.22
CA THR A 33 -12.34 -8.57 0.28
C THR A 33 -12.68 -9.28 1.58
N LYS A 34 -13.97 -9.54 1.79
CA LYS A 34 -14.44 -10.44 2.87
C LYS A 34 -13.75 -11.81 2.81
N LYS A 35 -13.55 -12.37 1.60
CA LYS A 35 -12.83 -13.64 1.40
C LYS A 35 -11.38 -13.56 1.90
N THR A 36 -10.68 -12.45 1.58
CA THR A 36 -9.32 -12.19 2.06
C THR A 36 -9.29 -12.22 3.59
N LEU A 37 -10.24 -11.53 4.24
CA LEU A 37 -10.35 -11.51 5.69
C LEU A 37 -10.68 -12.88 6.29
N GLU A 38 -11.68 -13.58 5.74
CA GLU A 38 -12.09 -14.91 6.21
C GLU A 38 -10.95 -15.93 6.16
N THR A 39 -10.17 -15.91 5.06
CA THR A 39 -8.96 -16.71 4.91
C THR A 39 -7.94 -16.39 6.01
N GLY A 40 -7.68 -15.11 6.24
CA GLY A 40 -6.79 -14.64 7.29
C GLY A 40 -7.24 -15.04 8.70
N VAL A 41 -8.53 -14.85 9.00
CA VAL A 41 -9.13 -15.22 10.29
C VAL A 41 -8.95 -16.71 10.56
N LYS A 42 -9.30 -17.57 9.59
CA LYS A 42 -9.25 -19.04 9.72
C LYS A 42 -7.86 -19.57 10.09
N LEU A 43 -6.81 -18.91 9.61
CA LEU A 43 -5.42 -19.38 9.75
C LEU A 43 -4.63 -18.64 10.84
N SER A 44 -5.21 -17.58 11.40
CA SER A 44 -4.56 -16.73 12.38
C SER A 44 -4.90 -17.12 13.82
N PRO A 45 -4.02 -16.81 14.80
CA PRO A 45 -4.40 -16.87 16.20
C PRO A 45 -5.58 -15.95 16.49
N GLU A 46 -6.55 -16.42 17.27
CA GLU A 46 -7.82 -15.70 17.52
C GLU A 46 -7.60 -14.24 17.97
N LEU A 47 -6.70 -14.05 18.93
CA LEU A 47 -6.46 -12.76 19.58
C LEU A 47 -5.54 -11.82 18.80
N VAL A 48 -5.04 -12.18 17.62
CA VAL A 48 -4.20 -11.29 16.81
C VAL A 48 -5.05 -10.15 16.21
N CYS A 49 -4.45 -8.97 16.03
CA CYS A 49 -5.17 -7.80 15.53
C CYS A 49 -5.57 -7.94 14.06
N LEU A 50 -6.63 -7.24 13.67
CA LEU A 50 -7.24 -7.30 12.33
C LEU A 50 -6.24 -7.07 11.16
N PRO A 51 -5.28 -6.13 11.24
CA PRO A 51 -4.31 -5.93 10.17
C PRO A 51 -3.48 -7.18 9.87
N PHE A 52 -3.13 -7.97 10.88
CA PHE A 52 -2.45 -9.25 10.68
C PHE A 52 -3.28 -10.20 9.81
N LYS A 53 -4.57 -10.31 10.13
CA LYS A 53 -5.50 -11.22 9.45
C LYS A 53 -5.64 -10.82 7.99
N ILE A 54 -5.84 -9.53 7.72
CA ILE A 54 -5.94 -8.99 6.36
C ILE A 54 -4.64 -9.23 5.58
N THR A 55 -3.49 -8.85 6.13
CA THR A 55 -2.20 -8.98 5.44
C THR A 55 -1.78 -10.44 5.23
N LEU A 56 -2.14 -11.36 6.14
CA LEU A 56 -1.97 -12.80 5.92
C LEU A 56 -2.83 -13.30 4.76
N GLY A 57 -4.10 -12.90 4.70
CA GLY A 57 -4.99 -13.22 3.57
C GLY A 57 -4.44 -12.71 2.24
N ASN A 58 -3.94 -11.48 2.20
CA ASN A 58 -3.28 -10.94 1.02
C ASN A 58 -2.09 -11.80 0.57
N PHE A 59 -1.22 -12.23 1.50
CA PHE A 59 -0.08 -13.05 1.14
C PHE A 59 -0.49 -14.39 0.54
N ILE A 60 -1.51 -15.05 1.11
CA ILE A 60 -2.03 -16.32 0.57
C ILE A 60 -2.54 -16.11 -0.85
N GLU A 61 -3.39 -15.11 -1.08
CA GLU A 61 -3.94 -14.80 -2.41
C GLU A 61 -2.85 -14.40 -3.42
N ALA A 62 -1.78 -13.74 -2.98
CA ALA A 62 -0.65 -13.40 -3.84
C ALA A 62 0.21 -14.63 -4.20
N VAL A 63 0.45 -15.53 -3.25
CA VAL A 63 1.17 -16.78 -3.50
C VAL A 63 0.37 -17.71 -4.42
N GLU A 64 -0.95 -17.79 -4.24
CA GLU A 64 -1.84 -18.51 -5.17
C GLU A 64 -1.77 -17.97 -6.61
N LYS A 65 -1.50 -16.66 -6.78
CA LYS A 65 -1.24 -16.02 -8.08
C LYS A 65 0.21 -16.20 -8.59
N GLY A 66 1.04 -16.94 -7.86
CA GLY A 66 2.41 -17.27 -8.24
C GLY A 66 3.48 -16.30 -7.75
N ALA A 67 3.23 -15.50 -6.70
CA ALA A 67 4.29 -14.77 -6.01
C ALA A 67 5.24 -15.76 -5.31
N ASP A 68 6.55 -15.53 -5.44
CA ASP A 68 7.60 -16.38 -4.84
C ASP A 68 8.40 -15.64 -3.75
N THR A 69 8.27 -14.31 -3.69
CA THR A 69 9.03 -13.45 -2.78
C THR A 69 8.09 -12.46 -2.10
N LEU A 70 8.00 -12.52 -0.78
CA LEU A 70 7.08 -11.73 0.03
C LEU A 70 7.87 -10.67 0.80
N PHE A 71 7.40 -9.43 0.77
CA PHE A 71 7.96 -8.34 1.54
C PHE A 71 6.96 -7.92 2.61
N MET A 72 7.39 -7.98 3.87
CA MET A 72 6.58 -7.54 4.99
C MET A 72 7.30 -6.48 5.79
N ALA A 73 6.68 -5.31 5.96
CA ALA A 73 7.19 -4.31 6.86
C ALA A 73 7.16 -4.84 8.30
N ALA A 74 8.25 -4.60 9.04
CA ALA A 74 8.41 -5.05 10.42
C ALA A 74 8.78 -3.85 11.30
N GLY A 75 7.90 -3.51 12.24
CA GLY A 75 8.19 -2.45 13.22
C GLY A 75 9.34 -2.82 14.18
N ALA A 76 9.87 -1.84 14.92
CA ALA A 76 10.87 -2.06 15.98
C ALA A 76 10.30 -2.71 17.25
N ARG A 77 9.41 -3.70 17.10
CA ARG A 77 8.80 -4.50 18.19
C ARG A 77 8.10 -3.67 19.28
N LYS A 78 7.75 -2.41 18.99
CA LYS A 78 6.95 -1.57 19.89
C LYS A 78 5.49 -2.04 20.00
N CYS A 79 5.02 -2.82 19.03
CA CYS A 79 3.72 -3.48 19.03
C CYS A 79 3.79 -4.84 18.30
N ARG A 80 2.65 -5.53 18.19
CA ARG A 80 2.53 -6.84 17.53
C ARG A 80 2.97 -6.83 16.06
N PHE A 81 2.92 -5.67 15.39
CA PHE A 81 3.39 -5.51 14.00
C PHE A 81 4.83 -5.97 13.79
N GLY A 82 5.70 -5.76 14.79
CA GLY A 82 7.10 -6.23 14.73
C GLY A 82 7.26 -7.75 14.69
N TYR A 83 6.19 -8.52 14.92
CA TYR A 83 6.19 -9.98 14.94
C TYR A 83 5.34 -10.59 13.80
N TYR A 84 4.73 -9.76 12.96
CA TYR A 84 3.84 -10.24 11.88
C TYR A 84 4.57 -11.16 10.92
N HIS A 85 5.71 -10.71 10.39
CA HIS A 85 6.51 -11.46 9.42
C HIS A 85 6.84 -12.88 9.90
N TYR A 86 7.24 -13.03 11.17
CA TYR A 86 7.60 -14.32 11.75
C TYR A 86 6.41 -15.27 11.84
N LEU A 87 5.26 -14.79 12.35
CA LEU A 87 4.05 -15.61 12.43
C LEU A 87 3.50 -15.95 11.05
N GLN A 88 3.48 -14.99 10.13
CA GLN A 88 3.04 -15.19 8.75
C GLN A 88 3.91 -16.24 8.05
N GLU A 89 5.23 -16.15 8.19
CA GLU A 89 6.17 -17.14 7.63
C GLU A 89 5.88 -18.55 8.15
N ARG A 90 5.69 -18.73 9.46
CA ARG A 90 5.37 -20.06 10.02
C ARG A 90 4.03 -20.61 9.55
N ILE A 91 3.00 -19.75 9.47
CA ILE A 91 1.67 -20.16 9.01
C ILE A 91 1.75 -20.57 7.53
N LEU A 92 2.38 -19.76 6.68
CA LEU A 92 2.50 -20.05 5.25
C LEU A 92 3.36 -21.29 4.99
N ALA A 93 4.42 -21.51 5.77
CA ALA A 93 5.25 -22.70 5.67
C ALA A 93 4.47 -23.99 6.02
N ASN A 94 3.58 -23.94 7.02
CA ASN A 94 2.71 -25.06 7.36
C ASN A 94 1.70 -25.41 6.25
N LEU A 95 1.40 -24.46 5.36
CA LEU A 95 0.57 -24.69 4.17
C LEU A 95 1.36 -25.26 2.98
N ALA A 96 2.62 -25.63 3.18
CA ALA A 96 3.53 -26.13 2.15
C ALA A 96 3.67 -25.20 0.94
N LEU A 97 3.53 -23.88 1.16
CA LEU A 97 3.72 -22.88 0.12
C LEU A 97 5.21 -22.59 -0.07
N ASN A 98 5.67 -22.58 -1.32
CA ASN A 98 7.05 -22.24 -1.66
C ASN A 98 7.19 -20.72 -1.79
N PHE A 99 7.88 -20.08 -0.84
CA PHE A 99 8.12 -18.64 -0.85
C PHE A 99 9.39 -18.26 -0.09
N ARG A 100 9.86 -17.02 -0.30
CA ARG A 100 10.87 -16.36 0.53
C ARG A 100 10.27 -15.12 1.16
N LEU A 101 10.27 -15.01 2.48
CA LEU A 101 9.77 -13.82 3.17
C LEU A 101 10.92 -12.93 3.64
N TYR A 102 10.89 -11.67 3.21
CA TYR A 102 11.82 -10.64 3.64
C TYR A 102 11.11 -9.66 4.57
N ALA A 103 11.53 -9.65 5.84
CA ALA A 103 11.10 -8.66 6.80
C ALA A 103 11.86 -7.35 6.59
N ILE A 104 11.16 -6.30 6.15
CA ILE A 104 11.72 -4.96 6.01
C ILE A 104 11.60 -4.25 7.36
N SER A 105 12.65 -4.35 8.17
CA SER A 105 12.71 -3.73 9.48
C SER A 105 13.23 -2.29 9.44
N GLN A 106 13.33 -1.64 10.60
CA GLN A 106 13.95 -0.33 10.77
C GLN A 106 15.48 -0.39 10.59
N TYR A 107 15.91 -0.57 9.35
CA TYR A 107 17.31 -0.43 8.97
C TYR A 107 17.73 1.03 9.00
N THR A 108 19.02 1.29 9.25
CA THR A 108 19.56 2.62 8.96
C THR A 108 19.46 2.89 7.45
N PRO A 109 19.37 4.15 7.00
CA PRO A 109 19.39 4.47 5.57
C PRO A 109 20.59 3.85 4.85
N TYR A 110 21.75 3.80 5.52
CA TYR A 110 22.94 3.14 4.99
C TYR A 110 22.72 1.65 4.75
N GLN A 111 22.28 0.91 5.78
CA GLN A 111 22.00 -0.52 5.67
C GLN A 111 20.94 -0.83 4.61
N PHE A 112 19.90 0.00 4.52
CA PHE A 112 18.85 -0.18 3.52
C PHE A 112 19.39 -0.03 2.10
N VAL A 113 20.12 1.06 1.84
CA VAL A 113 20.56 1.47 0.49
C VAL A 113 21.79 0.71 0.01
N PHE A 114 22.74 0.40 0.89
CA PHE A 114 24.04 -0.16 0.52
C PHE A 114 24.19 -1.65 0.83
N GLU A 115 23.33 -2.23 1.68
CA GLU A 115 23.42 -3.65 2.06
C GLU A 115 22.17 -4.43 1.67
N LYS A 116 21.04 -4.19 2.35
CA LYS A 116 19.86 -5.09 2.31
C LYS A 116 19.19 -5.12 0.94
N ILE A 117 18.77 -3.96 0.41
CA ILE A 117 18.05 -3.92 -0.86
C ILE A 117 18.96 -4.31 -2.05
N PRO A 118 20.22 -3.84 -2.14
CA PRO A 118 21.16 -4.34 -3.15
C PRO A 118 21.30 -5.86 -3.16
N THR A 119 21.46 -6.48 -1.98
CA THR A 119 21.58 -7.94 -1.87
C THR A 119 20.31 -8.67 -2.27
N ILE A 120 19.14 -8.21 -1.81
CA ILE A 120 17.87 -8.89 -2.09
C ILE A 120 17.55 -8.83 -3.59
N PHE A 121 17.70 -7.65 -4.21
CA PHE A 121 17.31 -7.44 -5.61
C PHE A 121 18.46 -7.64 -6.61
N SER A 122 19.69 -7.88 -6.13
CA SER A 122 20.90 -7.98 -6.96
C SER A 122 21.11 -6.74 -7.84
N VAL A 123 21.06 -5.55 -7.22
CA VAL A 123 21.16 -4.24 -7.91
C VAL A 123 22.19 -3.32 -7.28
N SER A 124 22.65 -2.32 -8.02
CA SER A 124 23.55 -1.29 -7.47
C SER A 124 22.83 -0.35 -6.48
N PRO A 125 23.54 0.19 -5.47
CA PRO A 125 22.99 1.22 -4.58
C PRO A 125 22.44 2.45 -5.31
N THR A 126 23.04 2.84 -6.45
CA THR A 126 22.54 3.94 -7.29
C THR A 126 21.15 3.67 -7.84
N LYS A 127 20.86 2.42 -8.23
CA LYS A 127 19.52 2.00 -8.68
C LYS A 127 18.53 2.02 -7.51
N VAL A 128 18.96 1.67 -6.30
CA VAL A 128 18.13 1.78 -5.08
C VAL A 128 17.77 3.23 -4.78
N ILE A 129 18.75 4.14 -4.81
CA ILE A 129 18.51 5.59 -4.61
C ILE A 129 17.54 6.14 -5.66
N TYR A 130 17.72 5.76 -6.93
CA TYR A 130 16.80 6.15 -7.99
C TYR A 130 15.38 5.62 -7.74
N ALA A 131 15.23 4.34 -7.40
CA ALA A 131 13.94 3.76 -7.07
C ALA A 131 13.27 4.47 -5.87
N LEU A 132 14.03 4.80 -4.82
CA LEU A 132 13.55 5.57 -3.67
C LEU A 132 13.07 6.97 -4.08
N SER A 133 13.79 7.65 -4.98
CA SER A 133 13.36 8.97 -5.49
C SER A 133 11.98 8.89 -6.17
N ILE A 134 11.71 7.80 -6.91
CA ILE A 134 10.41 7.55 -7.53
C ILE A 134 9.36 7.20 -6.48
N LEU A 135 9.70 6.37 -5.48
CA LEU A 135 8.81 6.02 -4.38
C LEU A 135 8.31 7.27 -3.66
N PHE A 136 9.22 8.15 -3.21
CA PHE A 136 8.84 9.35 -2.47
C PHE A 136 8.06 10.33 -3.34
N ALA A 137 8.45 10.53 -4.61
CA ALA A 137 7.71 11.39 -5.52
C ALA A 137 6.29 10.85 -5.78
N LYS A 138 6.13 9.53 -5.90
CA LYS A 138 4.84 8.89 -6.14
C LYS A 138 3.96 8.86 -4.90
N SER A 139 4.55 8.68 -3.71
CA SER A 139 3.81 8.79 -2.44
C SER A 139 3.31 10.23 -2.21
N ALA A 140 4.12 11.26 -2.52
CA ALA A 140 3.65 12.65 -2.50
C ALA A 140 2.53 12.95 -3.52
N LEU A 141 2.52 12.24 -4.66
CA LEU A 141 1.40 12.29 -5.61
C LEU A 141 0.14 11.63 -5.03
N VAL A 142 0.27 10.47 -4.38
CA VAL A 142 -0.85 9.82 -3.66
C VAL A 142 -1.40 10.74 -2.58
N GLU A 143 -0.56 11.44 -1.82
CA GLU A 143 -1.00 12.42 -0.83
C GLU A 143 -1.76 13.59 -1.46
N THR A 144 -1.27 14.12 -2.59
CA THR A 144 -1.97 15.17 -3.35
C THR A 144 -3.36 14.69 -3.81
N PHE A 145 -3.42 13.47 -4.33
CA PHE A 145 -4.66 12.82 -4.75
C PHE A 145 -5.62 12.67 -3.57
N LEU A 146 -5.17 12.12 -2.45
CA LEU A 146 -5.99 11.88 -1.25
C LEU A 146 -6.53 13.18 -0.65
N ASN A 147 -5.70 14.23 -0.56
CA ASN A 147 -6.15 15.54 -0.09
C ASN A 147 -7.25 16.11 -0.98
N LYS A 148 -7.12 15.95 -2.30
CA LYS A 148 -8.14 16.39 -3.24
C LYS A 148 -9.41 15.53 -3.18
N LEU A 149 -9.25 14.21 -3.09
CA LEU A 149 -10.35 13.25 -2.98
C LEU A 149 -11.17 13.52 -1.72
N ARG A 150 -10.53 13.64 -0.55
CA ARG A 150 -11.21 13.96 0.72
C ARG A 150 -11.96 15.29 0.66
N TRP A 151 -11.36 16.31 0.05
CA TRP A 151 -12.04 17.58 -0.15
C TRP A 151 -13.27 17.45 -1.05
N LEU A 152 -13.14 16.75 -2.19
CA LEU A 152 -14.26 16.48 -3.10
C LEU A 152 -15.37 15.71 -2.40
N ARG A 153 -15.00 14.71 -1.61
CA ARG A 153 -15.92 13.85 -0.88
C ARG A 153 -16.77 14.60 0.13
N ALA A 154 -16.26 15.70 0.68
CA ALA A 154 -16.98 16.56 1.60
C ALA A 154 -17.91 17.57 0.90
N VAL A 155 -17.90 17.69 -0.44
CA VAL A 155 -18.69 18.69 -1.19
C VAL A 155 -19.58 18.09 -2.28
N ASP A 156 -19.12 17.02 -2.95
CA ASP A 156 -19.84 16.30 -4.00
C ASP A 156 -19.34 14.84 -4.07
N PHE A 157 -20.16 13.93 -3.57
CA PHE A 157 -19.85 12.50 -3.52
C PHE A 157 -19.69 11.87 -4.92
N ASN A 158 -20.53 12.25 -5.88
CA ASN A 158 -20.53 11.63 -7.20
C ASN A 158 -19.29 12.05 -8.00
N GLU A 159 -18.92 13.32 -7.92
CA GLU A 159 -17.68 13.81 -8.51
C GLU A 159 -16.44 13.24 -7.81
N ALA A 160 -16.49 13.02 -6.49
CA ALA A 160 -15.41 12.34 -5.76
C ALA A 160 -15.19 10.90 -6.27
N GLU A 161 -16.25 10.12 -6.49
CA GLU A 161 -16.17 8.75 -7.03
C GLU A 161 -15.57 8.71 -8.45
N LYS A 162 -15.92 9.69 -9.29
CA LYS A 162 -15.34 9.83 -10.62
C LYS A 162 -13.85 10.20 -10.54
N PHE A 163 -13.51 11.18 -9.71
CA PHE A 163 -12.14 11.60 -9.47
C PHE A 163 -11.29 10.47 -8.89
N GLU A 164 -11.83 9.65 -8.00
CA GLU A 164 -11.14 8.49 -7.41
C GLU A 164 -10.69 7.52 -8.52
N LYS A 165 -11.62 7.12 -9.39
CA LYS A 165 -11.35 6.20 -10.52
C LYS A 165 -10.33 6.79 -11.50
N ASP A 166 -10.47 8.06 -11.87
CA ASP A 166 -9.54 8.75 -12.77
C ASP A 166 -8.15 8.92 -12.14
N GLY A 167 -8.11 9.30 -10.87
CA GLY A 167 -6.89 9.52 -10.12
C GLY A 167 -6.07 8.25 -9.93
N ILE A 168 -6.70 7.12 -9.61
CA ILE A 168 -6.03 5.81 -9.53
C ILE A 168 -5.33 5.49 -10.87
N ARG A 169 -6.03 5.66 -12.00
CA ARG A 169 -5.44 5.43 -13.34
C ARG A 169 -4.25 6.34 -13.62
N LEU A 170 -4.34 7.61 -13.25
CA LEU A 170 -3.24 8.57 -13.39
C LEU A 170 -2.03 8.20 -12.54
N ILE A 171 -2.24 7.77 -11.30
CA ILE A 171 -1.16 7.33 -10.40
C ILE A 171 -0.50 6.06 -10.96
N GLU A 172 -1.29 5.09 -11.42
CA GLU A 172 -0.75 3.86 -12.00
C GLU A 172 0.13 4.13 -13.24
N ALA A 173 -0.32 5.02 -14.13
CA ALA A 173 0.45 5.40 -15.32
C ALA A 173 1.72 6.23 -15.02
N ALA A 174 1.78 6.89 -13.86
CA ALA A 174 2.89 7.76 -13.48
C ALA A 174 4.14 6.96 -13.02
N ASN A 175 5.00 6.59 -13.99
CA ASN A 175 6.15 5.70 -13.77
C ASN A 175 7.54 6.37 -13.83
N ASN A 176 7.59 7.70 -13.93
CA ASN A 176 8.80 8.51 -13.86
C ASN A 176 8.49 9.91 -13.29
N ILE A 177 9.52 10.66 -12.89
CA ILE A 177 9.38 11.97 -12.22
C ILE A 177 8.56 12.96 -13.06
N SER A 178 8.76 12.99 -14.37
CA SER A 178 8.03 13.90 -15.26
C SER A 178 6.54 13.56 -15.31
N ALA A 179 6.20 12.28 -15.46
CA ALA A 179 4.82 11.80 -15.43
C ALA A 179 4.15 12.06 -14.07
N ILE A 180 4.87 11.83 -12.96
CA ILE A 180 4.39 12.11 -11.60
C ILE A 180 4.06 13.59 -11.43
N ARG A 181 4.95 14.49 -11.88
CA ARG A 181 4.73 15.94 -11.83
C ARG A 181 3.52 16.36 -12.65
N ARG A 182 3.35 15.82 -13.86
CA ARG A 182 2.18 16.08 -14.71
C ARG A 182 0.88 15.62 -14.04
N ALA A 183 0.86 14.41 -13.51
CA ALA A 183 -0.31 13.87 -12.80
C ALA A 183 -0.67 14.73 -11.58
N SER A 184 0.32 15.15 -10.78
CA SER A 184 0.10 16.04 -9.63
C SER A 184 -0.49 17.39 -10.07
N ALA A 185 0.04 17.99 -11.15
CA ALA A 185 -0.48 19.23 -11.69
C ALA A 185 -1.93 19.09 -12.20
N GLN A 186 -2.26 17.96 -12.85
CA GLN A 186 -3.62 17.67 -13.31
C GLN A 186 -4.60 17.55 -12.14
N MET A 187 -4.23 16.83 -11.08
CA MET A 187 -5.07 16.68 -9.87
C MET A 187 -5.28 18.01 -9.15
N LYS A 188 -4.24 18.84 -9.05
CA LYS A 188 -4.34 20.18 -8.42
C LYS A 188 -5.23 21.13 -9.21
N ARG A 189 -5.26 21.00 -10.54
CA ARG A 189 -6.11 21.81 -11.43
C ARG A 189 -7.56 21.32 -11.49
N TYR A 190 -7.89 20.18 -10.89
CA TYR A 190 -9.26 19.69 -10.86
C TYR A 190 -10.14 20.66 -10.06
N THR A 191 -11.15 21.23 -10.70
CA THR A 191 -12.07 22.19 -10.09
C THR A 191 -13.51 21.76 -10.34
N LEU A 192 -14.38 22.04 -9.37
CA LEU A 192 -15.82 21.85 -9.52
C LEU A 192 -16.45 23.17 -9.99
N PRO A 193 -17.36 23.13 -10.99
CA PRO A 193 -18.22 24.28 -11.27
C PRO A 193 -19.16 24.46 -10.07
N ASN A 194 -19.05 25.61 -9.39
CA ASN A 194 -19.70 25.93 -8.09
C ASN A 194 -19.04 25.30 -6.86
N SER A 195 -17.78 25.67 -6.58
CA SER A 195 -17.07 25.22 -5.38
C SER A 195 -17.76 25.68 -4.09
N LYS A 196 -18.60 24.81 -3.52
CA LYS A 196 -19.00 24.93 -2.11
C LYS A 196 -17.80 24.61 -1.23
N LYS A 197 -17.67 25.31 -0.11
CA LYS A 197 -16.71 24.92 0.92
C LYS A 197 -17.34 23.81 1.77
N PRO A 198 -16.56 22.84 2.28
CA PRO A 198 -17.06 21.89 3.25
C PRO A 198 -17.65 22.64 4.45
N GLU A 199 -18.87 22.32 4.84
CA GLU A 199 -19.55 22.96 5.98
C GLU A 199 -18.98 22.45 7.31
N ILE A 200 -18.52 21.20 7.33
CA ILE A 200 -18.00 20.50 8.50
C ILE A 200 -16.62 19.93 8.17
N THR A 201 -15.74 19.92 9.16
CA THR A 201 -14.44 19.23 9.09
C THR A 201 -14.44 18.06 10.06
N ILE A 202 -14.13 16.87 9.56
CA ILE A 202 -14.07 15.63 10.35
C ILE A 202 -12.61 15.16 10.40
N GLY A 203 -12.11 14.91 11.60
CA GLY A 203 -10.81 14.27 11.82
C GLY A 203 -11.00 12.77 12.08
N LEU A 204 -10.35 11.93 11.29
CA LEU A 204 -10.27 10.50 11.54
C LEU A 204 -8.99 10.18 12.31
N VAL A 205 -9.12 9.50 13.44
CA VAL A 205 -8.00 9.09 14.31
C VAL A 205 -8.12 7.60 14.57
N GLY A 206 -7.03 6.87 14.33
CA GLY A 206 -7.03 5.43 14.50
C GLY A 206 -5.65 4.81 14.33
N GLU A 207 -5.63 3.48 14.36
CA GLU A 207 -4.43 2.69 14.08
C GLU A 207 -4.01 2.86 12.61
N ILE A 208 -2.71 2.89 12.33
CA ILE A 208 -2.17 3.25 11.01
C ILE A 208 -2.77 2.43 9.87
N PHE A 209 -2.98 1.12 10.06
CA PHE A 209 -3.50 0.26 9.01
C PHE A 209 -4.97 0.58 8.69
N PHE A 210 -5.77 0.93 9.69
CA PHE A 210 -7.15 1.35 9.50
C PHE A 210 -7.27 2.70 8.81
N MET A 211 -6.24 3.55 8.90
CA MET A 211 -6.20 4.84 8.21
C MET A 211 -5.79 4.74 6.74
N ILE A 212 -5.09 3.67 6.36
CA ILE A 212 -4.57 3.48 5.00
C ILE A 212 -5.40 2.50 4.16
N GLU A 213 -5.98 1.46 4.77
CA GLU A 213 -6.72 0.40 4.06
C GLU A 213 -8.24 0.60 4.23
N PRO A 214 -8.97 1.08 3.20
CA PRO A 214 -10.39 1.37 3.31
C PRO A 214 -11.24 0.17 3.71
N PHE A 215 -10.87 -1.05 3.26
CA PHE A 215 -11.63 -2.24 3.66
C PHE A 215 -11.60 -2.45 5.19
N ALA A 216 -10.47 -2.18 5.85
CA ALA A 216 -10.29 -2.42 7.28
C ALA A 216 -11.20 -1.53 8.14
N ASN A 217 -11.53 -0.32 7.67
CA ASN A 217 -12.39 0.64 8.37
C ASN A 217 -13.82 0.69 7.82
N GLN A 218 -14.22 -0.29 6.99
CA GLN A 218 -15.54 -0.35 6.35
C GLN A 218 -15.83 0.88 5.46
N GLU A 219 -14.80 1.37 4.77
CA GLU A 219 -14.90 2.51 3.86
C GLU A 219 -15.49 3.77 4.53
N ILE A 220 -15.08 4.05 5.78
CA ILE A 220 -15.66 5.14 6.60
C ILE A 220 -15.64 6.51 5.90
N GLU A 221 -14.59 6.81 5.12
CA GLU A 221 -14.52 8.05 4.34
C GLU A 221 -15.63 8.13 3.28
N LYS A 222 -16.06 6.98 2.73
CA LYS A 222 -17.18 6.90 1.81
C LYS A 222 -18.50 7.10 2.52
N GLU A 223 -18.72 6.43 3.63
CA GLU A 223 -19.96 6.55 4.39
C GLU A 223 -20.19 7.97 4.93
N LEU A 224 -19.13 8.66 5.37
CA LEU A 224 -19.24 10.05 5.84
C LEU A 224 -19.48 11.07 4.73
N GLY A 225 -19.20 10.72 3.47
CA GLY A 225 -19.41 11.61 2.33
C GLY A 225 -20.75 11.43 1.63
N ARG A 226 -21.54 10.42 2.00
CA ARG A 226 -22.88 10.16 1.47
C ARG A 226 -23.92 11.07 2.13
#